data_AF-A0A2P8R2R3-F1
#
_entry.id   AF-A0A2P8R2R3-F1
#
_cell.length_a   1.000
_cell.length_b   1.000
_cell.length_c   1.000
_cell.angle_alpha   90.00
_cell.angle_beta   90.00
_cell.angle_gamma   90.00
#
_symmetry.space_group_name_H-M   'P 1'
#
loop_
_entity.id
_entity.type
_entity.pdbx_description
1 polymer ?
#
loop_
_entity_poly.entity_id
_entity_poly.type
_entity_poly.pdbx_seq_one_letter_code
_entity_poly.pdbx_strand_id
1 'polypeptide(L)'
;MEAVTNFNIENPAKYECLEIAMWSEIPAVKVLSYQILNTLKNEAFAKDLLDILYIEDELKDLANLPTNDITKTFDSNGSILKQGDSVTLIKDLEVKGAGFTAKRGTLVKNIMLTNNPEQVEGKINGTRIVLLSKFLKKV
;
A
#
# COMPACT_ATOMS: atom_id res chain seq x y z
N MET A 1 -5.08 17.43 -11.72
CA MET A 1 -5.38 15.99 -11.53
C MET A 1 -4.57 15.56 -10.31
N GLU A 2 -5.07 15.92 -9.14
CA GLU A 2 -4.37 15.72 -7.88
C GLU A 2 -4.76 14.36 -7.30
N ALA A 3 -3.74 13.60 -6.93
CA ALA A 3 -3.89 12.29 -6.33
C ALA A 3 -4.66 12.41 -5.01
N VAL A 4 -5.76 11.67 -4.93
CA VAL A 4 -6.60 11.50 -3.73
C VAL A 4 -5.82 10.71 -2.69
N THR A 5 -4.83 11.33 -2.05
CA THR A 5 -3.95 10.70 -1.05
C THR A 5 -3.87 11.49 0.25
N ASN A 6 -4.67 12.55 0.42
CA ASN A 6 -4.87 13.20 1.72
C ASN A 6 -6.32 13.08 2.14
N PHE A 7 -6.64 11.94 2.74
CA PHE A 7 -7.87 11.76 3.49
C PHE A 7 -7.74 12.48 4.83
N ASN A 8 -7.78 13.82 4.80
CA ASN A 8 -7.87 14.68 5.98
C ASN A 8 -8.98 14.19 6.92
N ILE A 9 -8.68 14.18 8.22
CA ILE A 9 -9.43 13.49 9.29
C ILE A 9 -10.55 14.39 9.86
N GLU A 10 -10.70 15.63 9.40
CA GLU A 10 -11.55 16.64 10.04
C GLU A 10 -13.01 16.72 9.58
N ASN A 11 -13.47 15.90 8.62
CA ASN A 11 -14.86 15.96 8.15
C ASN A 11 -15.73 14.83 8.74
N PRO A 12 -16.71 15.11 9.63
CA PRO A 12 -17.60 14.10 10.20
C PRO A 12 -18.46 13.39 9.15
N ALA A 13 -18.77 14.03 8.02
CA ALA A 13 -19.55 13.43 6.92
C ALA A 13 -18.83 12.29 6.18
N LYS A 14 -17.52 12.10 6.43
CA LYS A 14 -16.69 11.14 5.70
C LYS A 14 -16.99 9.68 6.08
N TYR A 15 -17.54 9.44 7.27
CA TYR A 15 -17.76 8.08 7.80
C TYR A 15 -19.24 7.69 7.86
N GLU A 16 -20.17 8.63 7.70
CA GLU A 16 -21.62 8.37 7.65
C GLU A 16 -21.97 7.36 6.54
N CYS A 17 -21.29 7.45 5.39
CA CYS A 17 -21.52 6.49 4.31
C CYS A 17 -21.08 5.06 4.67
N LEU A 18 -20.06 4.91 5.50
CA LEU A 18 -19.57 3.60 5.97
C LEU A 18 -20.50 3.03 7.05
N GLU A 19 -20.98 3.89 7.94
CA GLU A 19 -22.00 3.54 8.94
C GLU A 19 -23.30 3.08 8.26
N ILE A 20 -23.77 3.75 7.22
CA ILE A 20 -24.97 3.32 6.49
C ILE A 20 -24.68 2.04 5.68
N ALA A 21 -23.50 1.95 5.06
CA ALA A 21 -23.14 0.80 4.23
C ALA A 21 -22.98 -0.50 5.03
N MET A 22 -22.60 -0.43 6.32
CA MET A 22 -22.45 -1.63 7.16
C MET A 22 -23.77 -2.36 7.40
N TRP A 23 -24.91 -1.65 7.32
CA TRP A 23 -26.25 -2.19 7.49
C TRP A 23 -26.90 -2.62 6.17
N SER A 24 -26.16 -2.58 5.05
CA SER A 24 -26.68 -3.00 3.75
C SER A 24 -27.07 -4.49 3.75
N GLU A 25 -28.20 -4.84 3.12
CA GLU A 25 -28.61 -6.24 2.94
C GLU A 25 -27.68 -7.01 1.98
N ILE A 26 -26.82 -6.31 1.23
CA ILE A 26 -25.91 -6.91 0.25
C ILE A 26 -24.69 -7.50 0.99
N PRO A 27 -24.47 -8.84 0.96
CA PRO A 27 -23.38 -9.47 1.71
C PRO A 27 -21.99 -8.95 1.35
N ALA A 28 -21.77 -8.67 0.06
CA ALA A 28 -20.50 -8.13 -0.42
C ALA A 28 -20.18 -6.74 0.16
N VAL A 29 -21.20 -5.90 0.37
CA VAL A 29 -21.03 -4.56 0.95
C VAL A 29 -20.72 -4.68 2.44
N LYS A 30 -21.43 -5.55 3.17
CA LYS A 30 -21.13 -5.85 4.59
C LYS A 30 -19.69 -6.32 4.78
N VAL A 31 -19.23 -7.26 3.95
CA VAL A 31 -17.85 -7.79 4.00
C VAL A 31 -16.82 -6.70 3.74
N LEU A 32 -17.05 -5.86 2.73
CA LEU A 32 -16.13 -4.76 2.41
C LEU A 32 -16.08 -3.71 3.53
N SER A 33 -17.24 -3.33 4.08
CA SER A 33 -17.33 -2.44 5.22
C SER A 33 -16.57 -2.99 6.43
N TYR A 34 -16.73 -4.29 6.72
CA TYR A 34 -15.99 -4.97 7.78
C TYR A 34 -14.46 -4.97 7.53
N GLN A 35 -14.00 -5.25 6.31
CA GLN A 35 -12.58 -5.21 5.94
C GLN A 35 -11.98 -3.81 6.12
N ILE A 36 -12.69 -2.77 5.68
CA ILE A 36 -12.27 -1.37 5.83
C ILE A 36 -12.18 -0.99 7.32
N LEU A 37 -13.20 -1.33 8.11
CA LEU A 37 -13.20 -1.09 9.56
C LEU A 37 -12.05 -1.82 10.27
N ASN A 38 -11.77 -3.07 9.90
CA ASN A 38 -10.66 -3.84 10.45
C ASN A 38 -9.28 -3.28 10.07
N THR A 39 -9.17 -2.65 8.89
CA THR A 39 -7.97 -1.90 8.47
C THR A 39 -7.78 -0.64 9.33
N LEU A 40 -8.88 0.01 9.71
CA LEU A 40 -8.92 1.25 10.49
C LEU A 40 -9.08 1.02 12.00
N LYS A 41 -8.95 -0.23 12.48
CA LYS A 41 -9.20 -0.63 13.89
C LYS A 41 -8.44 0.15 14.97
N ASN A 42 -7.41 0.90 14.60
CA ASN A 42 -6.66 1.76 15.51
C ASN A 42 -7.40 3.07 15.84
N GLU A 43 -8.33 3.49 14.97
CA GLU A 43 -9.17 4.67 15.15
C GLU A 43 -10.33 4.38 16.11
N ALA A 44 -10.72 5.36 16.92
CA ALA A 44 -11.78 5.19 17.92
C ALA A 44 -13.14 4.86 17.29
N PHE A 45 -13.55 5.61 16.26
CA PHE A 45 -14.84 5.41 15.58
C PHE A 45 -14.96 4.02 14.95
N ALA A 46 -13.85 3.46 14.46
CA ALA A 46 -13.86 2.16 13.80
C ALA A 46 -14.11 1.04 14.81
N LYS A 47 -13.62 1.17 16.06
CA LYS A 47 -13.90 0.23 17.15
C LYS A 47 -15.37 0.28 17.55
N ASP A 48 -15.91 1.49 17.74
CA ASP A 48 -17.31 1.67 18.12
C ASP A 48 -18.26 1.05 17.08
N LEU A 49 -17.96 1.22 15.78
CA LEU A 49 -18.73 0.59 14.71
C LEU A 49 -18.55 -0.93 14.67
N LEU A 50 -17.33 -1.44 14.86
CA LEU A 50 -17.06 -2.89 14.89
C LEU A 50 -17.79 -3.59 16.04
N ASP A 51 -17.94 -2.92 17.19
CA ASP A 51 -18.64 -3.47 18.35
C ASP A 51 -20.16 -3.59 18.12
N ILE A 52 -20.73 -2.72 17.28
CA ILE A 52 -22.16 -2.72 16.95
C ILE A 52 -22.47 -3.55 15.70
N LEU A 53 -21.49 -3.75 14.82
CA LEU A 53 -21.65 -4.51 13.57
C LEU A 53 -21.98 -5.98 13.82
N TYR A 54 -23.21 -6.36 13.49
CA TYR A 54 -23.58 -7.77 13.38
C TYR A 54 -23.31 -8.28 11.97
N ILE A 55 -22.36 -9.21 11.85
CA ILE A 55 -22.00 -9.89 10.60
C ILE A 55 -21.95 -11.39 10.85
N GLU A 56 -22.45 -12.16 9.88
CA GLU A 56 -22.51 -13.62 9.91
C GLU A 56 -21.10 -14.22 9.85
N ASP A 57 -20.86 -15.35 10.54
CA ASP A 57 -19.51 -15.93 10.65
C ASP A 57 -18.93 -16.35 9.28
N GLU A 58 -19.77 -16.86 8.37
CA GLU A 58 -19.37 -17.19 6.99
C GLU A 58 -18.87 -15.95 6.23
N LEU A 59 -19.44 -14.78 6.49
CA LEU A 59 -19.00 -13.53 5.87
C LEU A 59 -17.73 -12.98 6.51
N LYS A 60 -17.51 -13.21 7.82
CA LYS A 60 -16.22 -12.91 8.47
C LYS A 60 -15.11 -13.74 7.88
N ASP A 61 -15.34 -15.03 7.63
CA ASP A 61 -14.36 -15.91 7.01
C ASP A 61 -14.02 -15.45 5.58
N LEU A 62 -15.03 -15.01 4.82
CA LEU A 62 -14.83 -14.41 3.50
C LEU A 62 -14.00 -13.12 3.58
N ALA A 63 -14.26 -12.28 4.59
CA ALA A 63 -13.52 -11.05 4.82
C ALA A 63 -12.06 -11.28 5.21
N ASN A 64 -11.80 -12.37 5.95
CA ASN A 64 -10.48 -12.78 6.42
C ASN A 64 -9.71 -13.62 5.40
N LEU A 65 -10.30 -13.90 4.21
CA LEU A 65 -9.52 -14.48 3.13
C LEU A 65 -8.29 -13.61 2.87
N PRO A 66 -7.10 -14.23 2.70
CA PRO A 66 -5.89 -13.48 2.44
C PRO A 66 -6.03 -12.77 1.10
N THR A 67 -6.43 -11.50 1.12
CA THR A 67 -6.26 -10.58 0.01
C THR A 67 -4.75 -10.37 -0.13
N ASN A 68 -4.14 -11.02 -1.12
CA ASN A 68 -2.69 -11.04 -1.37
C ASN A 68 -2.05 -9.66 -1.72
N ASP A 69 -2.64 -8.53 -1.29
CA ASP A 69 -2.51 -7.26 -1.99
C ASP A 69 -2.34 -6.00 -1.11
N ILE A 70 -2.01 -6.11 0.18
CA ILE A 70 -1.87 -4.89 1.03
C ILE A 70 -0.47 -4.26 0.94
N THR A 71 0.55 -4.96 0.44
CA THR A 71 1.90 -4.39 0.30
C THR A 71 2.56 -4.74 -1.02
N LYS A 72 1.84 -4.60 -2.14
CA LYS A 72 2.47 -4.65 -3.46
C LYS A 72 3.30 -3.38 -3.65
N THR A 73 4.59 -3.55 -3.95
CA THR A 73 5.46 -2.44 -4.34
C THR A 73 5.21 -2.11 -5.80
N PHE A 74 4.87 -0.85 -6.07
CA PHE A 74 4.67 -0.33 -7.42
C PHE A 74 5.85 0.55 -7.82
N ASP A 75 6.17 0.54 -9.11
CA ASP A 75 7.10 1.49 -9.72
C ASP A 75 6.44 2.86 -9.97
N SER A 76 7.20 3.83 -10.49
CA SER A 76 6.68 5.17 -10.81
C SER A 76 5.55 5.21 -11.84
N ASN A 77 5.34 4.13 -12.61
CA ASN A 77 4.33 4.03 -13.65
C ASN A 77 3.14 3.15 -13.21
N GLY A 78 3.11 2.68 -11.96
CA GLY A 78 2.07 1.78 -11.44
C GLY A 78 2.24 0.31 -11.82
N SER A 79 3.41 -0.09 -12.34
CA SER A 79 3.73 -1.51 -12.59
C SER A 79 4.12 -2.20 -11.29
N ILE A 80 3.58 -3.41 -11.06
CA ILE A 80 3.92 -4.23 -9.89
C ILE A 80 5.37 -4.72 -10.03
N LEU A 81 6.17 -4.42 -9.00
CA LEU A 81 7.53 -4.91 -8.86
C LEU A 81 7.52 -6.25 -8.12
N LYS A 82 8.32 -7.20 -8.61
CA LYS A 82 8.52 -8.52 -8.00
C LYS A 82 9.98 -8.70 -7.60
N GLN A 83 10.21 -9.63 -6.68
CA GLN A 83 11.57 -10.01 -6.30
C GLN A 83 12.31 -10.58 -7.52
N GLY A 84 13.54 -10.10 -7.75
CA GLY A 84 14.36 -10.47 -8.89
C GLY A 84 14.19 -9.59 -10.13
N ASP A 85 13.25 -8.64 -10.15
CA ASP A 85 13.04 -7.75 -11.29
C ASP A 85 14.26 -6.83 -11.54
N SER A 86 14.29 -6.23 -12.73
CA SER A 86 15.24 -5.17 -13.09
C SER A 86 14.51 -3.85 -13.25
N VAL A 87 15.09 -2.78 -12.68
CA VAL A 87 14.50 -1.45 -12.67
C VAL A 87 15.55 -0.41 -13.05
N THR A 88 15.10 0.72 -13.60
CA THR A 88 15.95 1.86 -13.96
C THR A 88 15.54 3.09 -13.18
N LEU A 89 16.52 3.90 -12.76
CA LEU A 89 16.26 5.18 -12.11
C LEU A 89 15.74 6.23 -13.10
N ILE A 90 14.63 6.89 -12.76
CA ILE A 90 14.08 8.00 -13.56
C ILE A 90 14.63 9.37 -13.15
N LYS A 91 15.28 9.47 -11.98
CA LYS A 91 15.88 10.70 -11.44
C LYS A 91 17.25 10.41 -10.82
N ASP A 92 18.07 11.45 -10.70
CA ASP A 92 19.31 11.41 -9.93
C ASP A 92 18.97 11.34 -8.44
N LEU A 93 19.52 10.35 -7.73
CA LEU A 93 19.32 10.17 -6.30
C LEU A 93 20.66 10.11 -5.58
N GLU A 94 20.81 10.88 -4.52
CA GLU A 94 21.96 10.78 -3.63
C GLU A 94 21.79 9.59 -2.70
N VAL A 95 22.77 8.68 -2.70
CA VAL A 95 22.73 7.49 -1.87
C VAL A 95 23.32 7.83 -0.51
N LYS A 96 22.45 7.85 0.50
CA LYS A 96 22.87 7.99 1.91
C LYS A 96 23.77 6.81 2.30
N GLY A 97 24.94 7.11 2.85
CA GLY A 97 25.88 6.10 3.37
C GLY A 97 26.91 5.57 2.37
N ALA A 98 26.75 5.80 1.06
CA ALA A 98 27.72 5.36 0.06
C ALA A 98 28.55 6.50 -0.57
N GLY A 99 28.18 7.76 -0.31
CA GLY A 99 28.92 8.94 -0.77
C GLY A 99 28.91 9.15 -2.29
N PHE A 100 28.03 8.47 -3.02
CA PHE A 100 27.87 8.65 -4.46
C PHE A 100 26.42 8.95 -4.84
N THR A 101 26.23 9.59 -6.00
CA THR A 101 24.92 9.86 -6.59
C THR A 101 24.61 8.80 -7.64
N ALA A 102 23.51 8.08 -7.48
CA ALA A 102 22.97 7.21 -8.52
C ALA A 102 22.33 8.10 -9.61
N LYS A 103 22.93 8.10 -10.80
CA LYS A 103 22.45 8.91 -11.92
C LYS A 103 21.20 8.31 -12.57
N ARG A 104 20.36 9.18 -13.13
CA ARG A 104 19.23 8.80 -13.99
C ARG A 104 19.72 7.85 -15.08
N GLY A 105 18.96 6.80 -15.34
CA GLY A 105 19.30 5.77 -16.32
C GLY A 105 20.17 4.64 -15.77
N THR A 106 20.61 4.71 -14.51
CA THR A 106 21.33 3.58 -13.88
C THR A 106 20.39 2.39 -13.76
N LEU A 107 20.86 1.23 -14.25
CA LEU A 107 20.14 -0.04 -14.19
C LEU A 107 20.46 -0.77 -12.89
N VAL A 108 19.41 -1.15 -12.15
CA VAL A 108 19.48 -1.95 -10.93
C VAL A 108 18.84 -3.29 -11.23
N LYS A 109 19.65 -4.35 -11.24
CA LYS A 109 19.19 -5.72 -11.49
C LYS A 109 18.97 -6.48 -10.18
N ASN A 110 18.10 -7.47 -10.23
CA ASN A 110 17.84 -8.40 -9.13
C ASN A 110 17.41 -7.65 -7.84
N ILE A 111 16.34 -6.85 -7.97
CA ILE A 111 15.80 -6.10 -6.82
C ILE A 111 15.19 -7.04 -5.77
N MET A 112 15.24 -6.62 -4.51
CA MET A 112 14.56 -7.30 -3.41
C MET A 112 13.47 -6.40 -2.86
N LEU A 113 12.28 -6.97 -2.66
CA LEU A 113 11.18 -6.28 -2.00
C LEU A 113 11.46 -6.25 -0.49
N THR A 114 11.07 -5.15 0.15
CA THR A 114 11.23 -4.96 1.60
C THR A 114 9.87 -5.04 2.29
N ASN A 115 9.87 -4.97 3.63
CA ASN A 115 8.62 -4.88 4.40
C ASN A 115 7.87 -3.57 4.17
N ASN A 116 8.52 -2.54 3.59
CA ASN A 116 7.88 -1.28 3.22
C ASN A 116 7.58 -1.27 1.70
N PRO A 117 6.30 -1.18 1.28
CA PRO A 117 5.93 -1.21 -0.14
C PRO A 117 6.50 -0.03 -0.94
N GLU A 118 6.87 1.08 -0.29
CA GLU A 118 7.50 2.24 -0.95
C GLU A 118 9.01 2.08 -1.15
N GLN A 119 9.61 1.01 -0.62
CA GLN A 119 11.05 0.80 -0.61
C GLN A 119 11.46 -0.50 -1.28
N VAL A 120 12.52 -0.42 -2.07
CA VAL A 120 13.11 -1.54 -2.79
C VAL A 120 14.61 -1.56 -2.52
N GLU A 121 15.12 -2.74 -2.19
CA GLU A 121 16.56 -2.96 -2.07
C GLU A 121 17.16 -3.33 -3.42
N GLY A 122 18.31 -2.71 -3.72
CA GLY A 122 19.05 -2.94 -4.95
C GLY A 122 20.55 -2.95 -4.72
N LYS A 123 21.29 -3.41 -5.73
CA LYS A 123 22.75 -3.32 -5.76
C LYS A 123 23.19 -2.39 -6.87
N ILE A 124 24.01 -1.40 -6.52
CA ILE A 124 24.71 -0.53 -7.48
C ILE A 124 26.19 -0.58 -7.14
N ASN A 125 27.05 -0.87 -8.12
CA ASN A 125 28.51 -0.96 -7.95
C ASN A 125 28.96 -1.87 -6.78
N GLY A 126 28.24 -2.97 -6.54
CA GLY A 126 28.53 -3.92 -5.46
C GLY A 126 27.99 -3.52 -4.08
N THR A 127 27.56 -2.27 -3.89
CA THR A 127 26.98 -1.78 -2.64
C THR A 127 25.47 -2.01 -2.60
N ARG A 128 24.97 -2.54 -1.48
CA ARG A 128 23.53 -2.65 -1.21
C ARG A 128 22.97 -1.29 -0.79
N ILE A 129 21.90 -0.86 -1.44
CA ILE A 129 21.25 0.43 -1.20
C ILE A 129 19.73 0.26 -1.18
N VAL A 130 19.06 1.12 -0.41
CA VAL A 130 17.59 1.19 -0.38
C VAL A 130 17.14 2.37 -1.24
N LEU A 131 16.22 2.12 -2.18
CA LEU A 131 15.68 3.11 -3.11
C LEU A 131 14.16 3.23 -2.90
N LEU A 132 13.65 4.45 -3.09
CA LEU A 132 12.20 4.69 -3.09
C LEU A 132 11.59 4.24 -4.43
N SER A 133 10.55 3.42 -4.38
CA SER A 133 9.94 2.80 -5.57
C SER A 133 9.36 3.82 -6.56
N LYS A 134 8.91 4.98 -6.05
CA LYS A 134 8.41 6.12 -6.85
C LYS A 134 9.42 6.73 -7.82
N PHE A 135 10.71 6.39 -7.71
CA PHE A 135 11.77 6.86 -8.60
C PHE A 135 12.35 5.74 -9.49
N LEU A 136 11.69 4.59 -9.48
CA LEU A 136 12.07 3.42 -10.26
C LEU A 136 11.10 3.24 -11.42
N LYS A 137 11.60 2.72 -12.54
CA LYS A 137 10.80 2.26 -13.66
C LYS A 137 11.19 0.82 -13.97
N LYS A 138 10.22 -0.09 -14.04
CA LYS A 138 10.46 -1.46 -14.47
C LYS A 138 10.99 -1.51 -15.91
N VAL A 139 12.00 -2.34 -16.15
CA VAL A 139 12.58 -2.62 -17.46
C VAL A 139 11.95 -3.87 -18.07
#